data_AF-A0A822BVX3-F1
#
_entry.id   AF-A0A822BVX3-F1
#
_cell.length_a   1.000
_cell.length_b   1.000
_cell.length_c   1.000
_cell.angle_alpha   90.00
_cell.angle_beta   90.00
_cell.angle_gamma   90.00
#
_symmetry.space_group_name_H-M   'P 1'
#
loop_
_entity.id
_entity.type
_entity.pdbx_description
1 polymer ?
#
loop_
_entity_poly.entity_id
_entity_poly.type
_entity_poly.pdbx_seq_one_letter_code
_entity_poly.pdbx_strand_id
1 'polypeptide(L)'
;DILHSLDFVANIFPLHDKEEIKLIEHDWFKSIRSIFQPRDIHKIRNYFGENVAFYFAFLEFYTYALIPTAILDIALVHIEEF
;
A
#
# COMPACT_ATOMS: atom_id res chain seq x y z
N ASP A 1 24.95 -1.97 -15.61
CA ASP A 1 25.09 -0.95 -16.66
C ASP A 1 26.11 -1.20 -17.78
N ILE A 2 26.46 -2.46 -18.11
CA ILE A 2 27.07 -2.84 -19.41
C ILE A 2 26.25 -3.97 -20.08
N LEU A 3 25.46 -4.71 -19.28
CA LEU A 3 24.65 -5.84 -19.72
C LEU A 3 23.30 -5.42 -20.34
N HIS A 4 22.78 -4.22 -20.03
CA HIS A 4 21.53 -3.72 -20.64
C HIS A 4 21.72 -3.15 -22.05
N SER A 5 22.94 -2.77 -22.43
CA SER A 5 23.26 -2.24 -23.77
C SER A 5 23.50 -3.35 -24.80
N LEU A 6 23.68 -4.59 -24.35
CA LEU A 6 23.69 -5.77 -25.21
C LEU A 6 22.29 -6.38 -25.10
N ASP A 7 21.56 -6.44 -26.20
CA ASP A 7 20.17 -6.89 -26.35
C ASP A 7 19.93 -8.39 -25.99
N PHE A 8 20.79 -8.95 -25.15
CA PHE A 8 20.90 -10.37 -24.82
C PHE A 8 20.17 -10.74 -23.51
N VAL A 9 19.93 -9.77 -22.63
CA VAL A 9 19.25 -10.02 -21.35
C VAL A 9 17.84 -9.45 -21.41
N ALA A 10 16.84 -10.33 -21.54
CA ALA A 10 15.44 -9.94 -21.67
C ALA A 10 14.91 -9.21 -20.43
N ASN A 11 15.20 -9.69 -19.22
CA ASN A 11 14.82 -9.03 -17.97
C ASN A 11 15.66 -9.53 -16.78
N ILE A 12 15.89 -8.66 -15.79
CA ILE A 12 16.50 -8.98 -14.50
C ILE A 12 15.48 -8.63 -13.41
N PHE A 13 15.04 -9.63 -12.66
CA PHE A 13 14.13 -9.45 -11.53
C PHE A 13 14.68 -10.17 -10.30
N PRO A 14 14.52 -9.60 -9.09
CA PRO A 14 14.85 -10.31 -7.86
C PRO A 14 13.94 -11.53 -7.69
N LEU A 15 14.49 -12.62 -7.15
CA LEU A 15 13.69 -13.79 -6.78
C LEU A 15 12.91 -13.47 -5.50
N HIS A 16 11.58 -13.48 -5.57
CA HIS A 16 10.73 -13.21 -4.41
C HIS A 16 10.76 -14.35 -3.37
N ASP A 17 10.94 -14.01 -2.10
CA ASP A 17 10.64 -14.90 -0.98
C ASP A 17 9.12 -14.92 -0.72
N LYS A 18 8.49 -16.07 -0.97
CA LYS A 18 7.04 -16.27 -0.83
C LYS A 18 6.57 -16.28 0.61
N GLU A 19 7.43 -16.68 1.55
CA GLU A 19 7.06 -16.76 2.97
C GLU A 19 7.04 -15.34 3.58
N GLU A 20 8.01 -14.49 3.21
CA GLU A 20 8.03 -13.10 3.63
C GLU A 20 6.83 -12.30 3.09
N ILE A 21 6.47 -12.50 1.81
CA ILE A 21 5.28 -11.87 1.21
C ILE A 21 4.02 -12.30 1.96
N LYS A 22 3.84 -13.59 2.26
CA LYS A 22 2.67 -14.06 3.01
C LYS A 22 2.57 -13.43 4.38
N LEU A 23 3.70 -13.21 5.08
CA LEU A 23 3.71 -12.54 6.38
C LEU A 23 3.29 -11.08 6.25
N ILE A 24 3.82 -10.36 5.27
CA ILE A 24 3.45 -8.96 4.99
C ILE A 24 1.95 -8.88 4.63
N GLU A 25 1.47 -9.75 3.75
CA GLU A 25 0.06 -9.82 3.35
C GLU A 25 -0.84 -10.12 4.55
N HIS A 26 -0.45 -11.09 5.37
CA HIS A 26 -1.21 -11.48 6.56
C HIS A 26 -1.31 -10.33 7.58
N ASP A 27 -0.19 -9.67 7.85
CA ASP A 27 -0.12 -8.58 8.82
C ASP A 27 -0.92 -7.36 8.32
N TRP A 28 -0.85 -7.07 7.02
CA TRP A 28 -1.57 -5.96 6.40
C TRP A 28 -3.09 -6.23 6.30
N PHE A 29 -3.52 -7.41 5.82
CA PHE A 29 -4.95 -7.72 5.64
C PHE A 29 -5.72 -7.99 6.94
N LYS A 30 -5.10 -8.61 7.95
CA LYS A 30 -5.85 -9.03 9.15
C LYS A 30 -6.25 -7.91 10.08
N SER A 31 -5.74 -6.71 9.88
CA SER A 31 -5.81 -5.68 10.90
C SER A 31 -6.41 -4.42 10.31
N ILE A 32 -7.68 -4.18 10.60
CA ILE A 32 -8.28 -2.83 10.56
C ILE A 32 -7.42 -1.84 11.41
N ARG A 33 -6.61 -2.37 12.34
CA ARG A 33 -5.57 -1.66 13.12
C ARG A 33 -4.24 -1.44 12.38
N SER A 34 -3.96 -2.13 11.28
CA SER A 34 -2.72 -2.00 10.48
C SER A 34 -2.70 -0.68 9.73
N ILE A 35 -3.86 -0.22 9.27
CA ILE A 35 -4.04 1.10 8.64
C ILE A 35 -3.57 2.24 9.58
N PHE A 36 -3.53 1.99 10.91
CA PHE A 36 -3.06 2.95 11.91
C PHE A 36 -1.64 2.68 12.44
N GLN A 37 -0.91 1.69 11.92
CA GLN A 37 0.41 1.30 12.42
C GLN A 37 1.53 1.56 11.40
N PRO A 38 2.45 2.50 11.68
CA PRO A 38 3.64 2.75 10.85
C PRO A 38 4.51 1.50 10.64
N ARG A 39 4.39 0.50 11.52
CA ARG A 39 5.17 -0.74 11.51
C ARG A 39 4.97 -1.57 10.25
N ASP A 40 3.78 -1.50 9.65
CA ASP A 40 3.47 -2.32 8.47
C ASP A 40 4.01 -1.68 7.18
N ILE A 41 3.96 -0.34 7.07
CA ILE A 41 4.66 0.40 6.02
C ILE A 41 6.18 0.15 6.07
N HIS A 42 6.77 0.07 7.26
CA HIS A 42 8.20 -0.22 7.38
C HIS A 42 8.58 -1.61 6.87
N LYS A 43 7.71 -2.63 7.03
CA LYS A 43 7.93 -3.97 6.47
C LYS A 43 7.85 -3.95 4.94
N ILE A 44 6.83 -3.28 4.39
CA ILE A 44 6.70 -3.08 2.94
C ILE A 44 7.92 -2.34 2.39
N ARG A 45 8.42 -1.32 3.09
CA ARG A 45 9.64 -0.57 2.73
C ARG A 45 10.88 -1.45 2.70
N ASN A 46 11.05 -2.31 3.69
CA ASN A 46 12.23 -3.16 3.79
C ASN A 46 12.25 -4.25 2.71
N TYR A 47 11.08 -4.75 2.26
CA TYR A 47 10.99 -5.80 1.24
C TYR A 47 10.88 -5.26 -0.20
N PHE A 48 9.99 -4.29 -0.44
CA PHE A 48 9.70 -3.75 -1.77
C PHE A 48 10.43 -2.44 -2.08
N GLY A 49 11.16 -1.88 -1.10
CA GLY A 49 11.84 -0.59 -1.22
C GLY A 49 10.93 0.61 -0.95
N GLU A 50 11.55 1.79 -0.97
CA GLU A 50 10.90 3.04 -0.57
C GLU A 50 9.79 3.48 -1.53
N ASN A 51 9.99 3.33 -2.84
CA ASN A 51 9.01 3.76 -3.84
C ASN A 51 7.65 3.06 -3.68
N VAL A 52 7.67 1.74 -3.47
CA VAL A 52 6.44 0.96 -3.26
C VAL A 52 5.82 1.28 -1.91
N ALA A 53 6.63 1.42 -0.86
CA ALA A 53 6.13 1.81 0.45
C ALA A 53 5.47 3.20 0.46
N PHE A 54 6.00 4.17 -0.28
CA PHE A 54 5.40 5.49 -0.43
C PHE A 54 4.03 5.43 -1.12
N TYR A 55 3.87 4.58 -2.14
CA TYR A 55 2.58 4.37 -2.79
C TYR A 55 1.53 3.87 -1.79
N PHE A 56 1.85 2.85 -1.00
CA PHE A 56 0.93 2.31 0.01
C PHE A 56 0.64 3.32 1.12
N ALA A 57 1.65 4.08 1.58
CA ALA A 57 1.45 5.14 2.57
C ALA A 57 0.51 6.25 2.05
N PHE A 58 0.65 6.64 0.78
CA PHE A 58 -0.25 7.60 0.15
C PHE A 58 -1.67 7.05 0.01
N LEU A 59 -1.82 5.77 -0.37
CA LEU A 59 -3.12 5.11 -0.49
C LEU A 59 -3.87 5.08 0.85
N GLU A 60 -3.18 4.73 1.94
CA GLU A 60 -3.76 4.74 3.29
C GLU A 60 -4.20 6.16 3.67
N PHE A 61 -3.32 7.16 3.49
CA PHE A 61 -3.65 8.56 3.74
C PHE A 61 -4.88 9.02 2.94
N TYR A 62 -4.94 8.69 1.65
CA TYR A 62 -6.06 9.07 0.78
C TYR A 62 -7.36 8.41 1.22
N THR A 63 -7.31 7.13 1.60
CA THR A 63 -8.47 6.40 2.13
C THR A 63 -9.01 7.07 3.38
N TYR A 64 -8.12 7.55 4.27
CA TYR A 64 -8.53 8.29 5.47
C TYR A 64 -9.10 9.67 5.17
N ALA A 65 -8.52 10.40 4.22
CA ALA A 65 -9.01 11.70 3.82
C ALA A 65 -10.45 11.62 3.24
N LEU A 66 -10.83 10.48 2.68
CA LEU A 66 -12.17 10.23 2.16
C LEU A 66 -13.23 9.92 3.23
N ILE A 67 -12.84 9.50 4.43
CA ILE A 67 -13.79 9.19 5.51
C ILE A 67 -14.61 10.43 5.94
N PRO A 68 -14.00 11.58 6.28
CA PRO A 68 -14.78 12.75 6.68
C PRO A 68 -15.65 13.28 5.53
N THR A 69 -15.17 13.24 4.28
CA THR A 69 -15.98 13.65 3.13
C THR A 69 -17.17 12.72 2.94
N ALA A 70 -17.01 11.40 3.09
CA ALA A 70 -18.11 10.45 2.99
C ALA A 70 -19.13 10.63 4.13
N ILE A 71 -18.68 10.88 5.36
CA ILE A 71 -19.57 11.15 6.50
C ILE A 71 -20.38 12.43 6.27
N LEU A 72 -19.74 13.49 5.78
CA LEU A 72 -20.41 14.75 5.46
C LEU A 72 -21.47 14.56 4.38
N ASP A 73 -21.15 13.85 3.29
CA ASP A 73 -22.09 13.57 2.22
C ASP A 73 -23.30 12.77 2.73
N ILE A 74 -23.08 11.71 3.51
CA ILE A 74 -24.16 10.90 4.08
C ILE A 74 -25.05 11.74 5.02
N ALA A 75 -24.44 12.56 5.88
CA ALA A 75 -25.17 13.42 6.79
C ALA A 75 -26.01 14.46 6.04
N LEU A 76 -25.46 15.05 4.96
CA LEU A 76 -26.13 16.06 4.16
C LEU A 76 -27.32 15.47 3.38
N VAL A 77 -27.14 14.29 2.76
CA VAL A 77 -28.23 13.58 2.07
C VAL A 77 -29.37 13.23 3.04
N HIS A 78 -29.04 12.78 4.25
CA HIS A 78 -30.06 12.44 5.25
C HIS A 78 -30.84 13.67 5.74
N ILE A 79 -30.23 14.86 5.75
CA ILE A 79 -30.90 16.12 6.13
C ILE A 79 -31.84 16.60 5.02
N GLU A 80 -31.53 16.39 3.74
CA GLU A 80 -32.43 16.76 2.63
C GLU A 80 -33.65 15.85 2.49
N GLU A 81 -33.57 14.61 2.99
CA GLU A 81 -34.70 13.66 2.99
C GLU A 81 -35.77 13.95 4.06
N PHE A 82 -35.49 14.81 5.04
CA PHE A 82 -36.38 15.22 6.13
C PHE A 82 -37.02 16.60 5.88
#